data_AF-A0A0S8FRV9-F1
#
_entry.id   AF-A0A0S8FRV9-F1
#
_cell.length_a   1.000
_cell.length_b   1.000
_cell.length_c   1.000
_cell.angle_alpha   90.00
_cell.angle_beta   90.00
_cell.angle_gamma   90.00
#
_symmetry.space_group_name_H-M   'P 1'
#
loop_
_entity.id
_entity.type
_entity.pdbx_description
1 polymer ?
#
loop_
_entity_poly.entity_id
_entity_poly.type
_entity_poly.pdbx_seq_one_letter_code
_entity_poly.pdbx_strand_id
1 'polypeptide(L)'
;MRKSLMVVMLTVFLLVFCGAPQETPKAEAEKPAEKAGADMYYSQLSESELMRFIKAFPTFRTEMEKAGKDWESTEGPDAFMAMMGQYSMLHKEVPELDAKLKAAGMSWNEFMPAMGKTFMSIAAVFVDSAMMAMKEQTKGMEGDMAKEMMKSMEEANAAYKDVPQVNKDLVRKHLKDLEAVLDVD
;
A
#
# COMPACT_ATOMS: atom_id res chain seq x y z
N MET A 1 -27.60 -13.63 56.51
CA MET A 1 -26.45 -13.68 55.56
C MET A 1 -26.83 -13.08 54.21
N ARG A 2 -27.14 -11.78 54.16
CA ARG A 2 -27.49 -11.04 52.92
C ARG A 2 -26.96 -9.61 52.89
N LYS A 3 -26.22 -9.19 53.93
CA LYS A 3 -25.71 -7.81 54.09
C LYS A 3 -24.20 -7.67 53.84
N SER A 4 -23.46 -8.78 53.71
CA SER A 4 -22.01 -8.76 53.46
C SER A 4 -21.64 -8.81 51.96
N LEU A 5 -22.60 -9.13 51.08
CA LEU A 5 -22.34 -9.23 49.63
C LEU A 5 -22.32 -7.85 48.94
N MET A 6 -23.04 -6.87 49.49
CA MET A 6 -23.17 -5.53 48.89
C MET A 6 -21.94 -4.64 49.15
N VAL A 7 -21.17 -4.92 50.21
CA VAL A 7 -19.94 -4.17 50.54
C VAL A 7 -18.77 -4.62 49.67
N VAL A 8 -18.68 -5.91 49.31
CA VAL A 8 -17.59 -6.43 48.47
C VAL A 8 -17.70 -5.94 47.02
N MET A 9 -18.92 -5.74 46.50
CA MET A 9 -19.12 -5.29 45.13
C MET A 9 -18.84 -3.79 44.93
N LEU A 10 -18.96 -2.97 45.99
CA LEU A 10 -18.63 -1.54 45.94
C LEU A 10 -17.12 -1.28 45.99
N THR A 11 -16.35 -2.13 46.67
CA THR A 11 -14.88 -2.00 46.78
C THR A 11 -14.16 -2.39 45.49
N VAL A 12 -14.74 -3.27 44.67
CA VAL A 12 -14.17 -3.63 43.36
C VAL A 12 -14.32 -2.50 42.34
N PHE A 13 -15.40 -1.71 42.40
CA PHE A 13 -15.58 -0.56 41.49
C PHE A 13 -14.63 0.61 41.79
N LEU A 14 -14.20 0.79 43.04
CA LEU A 14 -13.29 1.87 43.42
C LEU A 14 -11.81 1.59 43.11
N LEU A 15 -11.44 0.33 42.88
CA LEU A 15 -10.07 -0.03 42.44
C LEU A 15 -9.88 0.03 40.91
N VAL A 16 -10.96 0.20 40.12
CA VAL A 16 -10.88 0.35 38.66
C VAL A 16 -10.80 1.82 38.22
N PHE A 17 -11.12 2.79 39.09
CA PHE A 17 -11.23 4.21 38.69
C PHE A 17 -10.37 5.21 39.47
N CYS A 18 -9.49 4.79 40.37
CA CYS A 18 -8.56 5.70 41.06
C CYS A 18 -7.21 5.04 41.34
N GLY A 19 -6.28 5.20 40.42
CA GLY A 19 -4.86 4.85 40.60
C GLY A 19 -4.03 5.65 39.62
N ALA A 20 -3.30 6.64 40.16
CA ALA A 20 -2.36 7.52 39.48
C ALA A 20 -1.47 6.82 38.43
N PRO A 21 -1.01 7.54 37.38
CA PRO A 21 -0.30 6.95 36.27
C PRO A 21 0.96 6.25 36.78
N GLN A 22 0.98 4.92 36.70
CA GLN A 22 2.24 4.20 36.73
C GLN A 22 3.03 4.70 35.52
N GLU A 23 4.15 5.37 35.80
CA GLU A 23 5.26 5.49 34.86
C GLU A 23 5.62 4.06 34.46
N THR A 24 5.03 3.62 33.34
CA THR A 24 5.64 2.58 32.53
C THR A 24 7.10 3.00 32.38
N PRO A 25 8.07 2.08 32.52
CA PRO A 25 9.39 2.34 31.96
C PRO A 25 9.10 2.88 30.58
N LYS A 26 9.65 4.04 30.23
CA LYS A 26 9.74 4.47 28.83
C LYS A 26 10.24 3.23 28.10
N ALA A 27 9.32 2.45 27.54
CA ALA A 27 9.53 1.81 26.27
C ALA A 27 10.04 3.00 25.50
N GLU A 28 11.35 2.99 25.21
CA GLU A 28 11.88 3.76 24.12
C GLU A 28 10.79 3.68 23.07
N ALA A 29 10.16 4.83 22.81
CA ALA A 29 9.21 4.90 21.73
C ALA A 29 10.00 4.30 20.59
N GLU A 30 9.67 3.05 20.22
CA GLU A 30 10.23 2.42 19.05
C GLU A 30 9.94 3.48 18.02
N LYS A 31 11.01 4.14 17.57
CA LYS A 31 10.91 5.09 16.48
C LYS A 31 10.03 4.38 15.47
N PRO A 32 8.90 4.97 15.04
CA PRO A 32 8.04 4.31 14.06
C PRO A 32 8.99 3.87 12.95
N ALA A 33 9.09 2.55 12.75
CA ALA A 33 10.16 1.93 11.98
C ALA A 33 10.37 2.77 10.72
N GLU A 34 11.49 3.50 10.75
CA GLU A 34 11.67 4.73 10.00
C GLU A 34 11.89 4.35 8.54
N LYS A 35 10.84 4.46 7.71
CA LYS A 35 10.84 4.68 6.25
C LYS A 35 11.73 3.81 5.33
N ALA A 36 12.41 2.79 5.83
CA ALA A 36 13.42 2.05 5.05
C ALA A 36 12.84 1.20 3.91
N GLY A 37 11.53 0.95 3.89
CA GLY A 37 10.84 0.28 2.78
C GLY A 37 10.12 1.21 1.81
N ALA A 38 9.75 2.42 2.23
CA ALA A 38 8.93 3.33 1.42
C ALA A 38 9.75 3.94 0.26
N ASP A 39 11.00 4.32 0.51
CA ASP A 39 11.88 4.93 -0.49
C ASP A 39 12.21 3.97 -1.66
N MET A 40 12.13 2.66 -1.41
CA MET A 40 12.38 1.64 -2.43
C MET A 40 11.36 1.69 -3.57
N TYR A 41 10.11 2.03 -3.29
CA TYR A 41 9.03 2.07 -4.27
C TYR A 41 9.10 3.30 -5.18
N TYR A 42 9.82 4.34 -4.75
CA TYR A 42 10.11 5.55 -5.53
C TYR A 42 11.45 5.49 -6.27
N SER A 43 12.21 4.40 -6.12
CA SER A 43 13.45 4.21 -6.88
C SER A 43 13.17 3.86 -8.35
N GLN A 44 14.20 3.98 -9.19
CA GLN A 44 14.07 3.69 -10.61
C GLN A 44 13.67 2.22 -10.86
N LEU A 45 12.67 2.03 -11.72
CA LEU A 45 12.22 0.76 -12.26
C LEU A 45 12.90 0.56 -13.61
N SER A 46 13.70 -0.49 -13.76
CA SER A 46 14.30 -0.80 -15.06
C SER A 46 13.32 -1.55 -15.97
N GLU A 47 13.49 -1.42 -17.30
CA GLU A 47 12.68 -2.19 -18.26
C GLU A 47 12.80 -3.70 -18.04
N SER A 48 14.02 -4.20 -17.78
CA SER A 48 14.23 -5.62 -17.49
C SER A 48 13.57 -6.09 -16.18
N GLU A 49 13.44 -5.20 -15.19
CA GLU A 49 12.75 -5.50 -13.93
C GLU A 49 11.24 -5.56 -14.16
N LEU A 50 10.67 -4.58 -14.87
CA LEU A 50 9.26 -4.58 -15.24
C LEU A 50 8.86 -5.79 -16.08
N MET A 51 9.64 -6.14 -17.10
CA MET A 51 9.32 -7.28 -17.97
C MET A 51 9.37 -8.61 -17.21
N ARG A 52 10.34 -8.77 -16.30
CA ARG A 52 10.37 -9.94 -15.42
C ARG A 52 9.17 -9.94 -14.46
N PHE A 53 8.74 -8.78 -13.98
CA PHE A 53 7.58 -8.66 -13.09
C PHE A 53 6.30 -9.09 -13.80
N ILE A 54 6.05 -8.55 -14.99
CA ILE A 54 4.90 -8.93 -15.85
C ILE A 54 4.86 -10.45 -16.04
N LYS A 55 6.00 -11.08 -16.28
CA LYS A 55 6.11 -12.53 -16.44
C LYS A 55 5.85 -13.31 -15.15
N ALA A 56 6.34 -12.84 -14.00
CA ALA A 56 6.25 -13.53 -12.72
C ALA A 56 4.90 -13.33 -12.00
N PHE A 57 4.23 -12.21 -12.26
CA PHE A 57 2.99 -11.82 -11.58
C PHE A 57 1.86 -12.86 -11.67
N PRO A 58 1.57 -13.50 -12.82
CA PRO A 58 0.54 -14.55 -12.89
C PRO A 58 0.82 -15.74 -11.96
N THR A 59 2.10 -16.07 -11.76
CA THR A 59 2.50 -17.13 -10.81
C THR A 59 2.24 -16.68 -9.38
N PHE A 60 2.58 -15.44 -9.03
CA PHE A 60 2.25 -14.87 -7.72
C PHE A 60 0.75 -14.95 -7.45
N ARG A 61 -0.07 -14.38 -8.34
CA ARG A 61 -1.54 -14.35 -8.22
C ARG A 61 -2.13 -15.75 -8.04
N THR A 62 -1.74 -16.70 -8.89
CA THR A 62 -2.21 -18.09 -8.81
C THR A 62 -1.93 -18.73 -7.46
N GLU A 63 -0.75 -18.48 -6.88
CA GLU A 63 -0.37 -19.07 -5.59
C GLU A 63 -1.06 -18.37 -4.41
N MET A 64 -1.33 -17.07 -4.52
CA MET A 64 -2.14 -16.32 -3.55
C MET A 64 -3.59 -16.79 -3.51
N GLU A 65 -4.22 -16.96 -4.67
CA GLU A 65 -5.57 -17.50 -4.79
C GLU A 65 -5.69 -18.91 -4.20
N LYS A 66 -4.73 -19.80 -4.48
CA LYS A 66 -4.67 -21.14 -3.87
C LYS A 66 -4.53 -21.10 -2.34
N ALA A 67 -3.84 -20.09 -1.82
CA ALA A 67 -3.66 -19.89 -0.39
C ALA A 67 -4.88 -19.22 0.28
N GLY A 68 -5.95 -18.91 -0.47
CA GLY A 68 -7.12 -18.19 0.02
C GLY A 68 -6.79 -16.76 0.46
N LYS A 69 -5.74 -16.18 -0.11
CA LYS A 69 -5.34 -14.79 0.15
C LYS A 69 -5.92 -13.94 -0.97
N ASP A 70 -7.11 -13.41 -0.73
CA ASP A 70 -7.78 -12.54 -1.69
C ASP A 70 -7.01 -11.22 -1.86
N TRP A 71 -7.05 -10.70 -3.08
CA TRP A 71 -6.50 -9.40 -3.40
C TRP A 71 -7.47 -8.31 -2.92
N GLU A 72 -7.09 -7.59 -1.87
CA GLU A 72 -7.90 -6.45 -1.42
C GLU A 72 -7.65 -5.24 -2.32
N SER A 73 -8.73 -4.55 -2.70
CA SER A 73 -8.62 -3.27 -3.42
C SER A 73 -7.90 -2.25 -2.53
N THR A 74 -6.84 -1.63 -3.06
CA THR A 74 -6.09 -0.60 -2.35
C THR A 74 -6.55 0.78 -2.79
N GLU A 75 -7.47 1.39 -2.03
CA GLU A 75 -7.87 2.77 -2.25
C GLU A 75 -6.82 3.73 -1.68
N GLY A 76 -5.87 4.13 -2.53
CA GLY A 76 -4.86 5.14 -2.22
C GLY A 76 -3.51 4.60 -1.72
N PRO A 77 -2.52 5.50 -1.58
CA PRO A 77 -1.13 5.14 -1.33
C PRO A 77 -0.94 4.49 0.05
N ASP A 78 -1.63 4.95 1.09
CA ASP A 78 -1.51 4.36 2.44
C ASP A 78 -2.08 2.95 2.51
N ALA A 79 -3.23 2.71 1.86
CA ALA A 79 -3.83 1.38 1.74
C ALA A 79 -2.91 0.42 0.96
N PHE A 80 -2.30 0.93 -0.12
CA PHE A 80 -1.30 0.17 -0.87
C PHE A 80 -0.08 -0.17 -0.02
N MET A 81 0.45 0.79 0.75
CA MET A 81 1.58 0.55 1.64
C MET A 81 1.25 -0.45 2.74
N ALA A 82 0.03 -0.41 3.28
CA ALA A 82 -0.46 -1.39 4.24
C ALA A 82 -0.54 -2.80 3.61
N MET A 83 -1.10 -2.92 2.41
CA MET A 83 -1.14 -4.18 1.66
C MET A 83 0.28 -4.71 1.41
N MET A 84 1.20 -3.88 0.94
CA MET A 84 2.60 -4.26 0.74
C MET A 84 3.28 -4.73 2.04
N GLY A 85 2.95 -4.08 3.16
CA GLY A 85 3.39 -4.50 4.49
C GLY A 85 2.88 -5.89 4.86
N GLN A 86 1.58 -6.15 4.69
CA GLN A 86 0.99 -7.47 4.90
C GLN A 86 1.63 -8.52 3.98
N TYR A 87 1.91 -8.14 2.74
CA TYR A 87 2.41 -9.05 1.73
C TYR A 87 3.88 -9.39 1.91
N SER A 88 4.67 -8.54 2.58
CA SER A 88 6.12 -8.68 2.76
C SER A 88 6.59 -10.06 3.27
N MET A 89 5.75 -10.76 4.01
CA MET A 89 6.05 -12.05 4.65
C MET A 89 5.36 -13.25 3.99
N LEU A 90 4.61 -13.05 2.91
CA LEU A 90 3.83 -14.12 2.26
C LEU A 90 4.67 -15.30 1.79
N HIS A 91 5.92 -15.09 1.37
CA HIS A 91 6.79 -16.20 0.99
C HIS A 91 7.07 -17.20 2.14
N LYS A 92 6.83 -16.80 3.40
CA LYS A 92 6.92 -17.68 4.57
C LYS A 92 5.58 -18.36 4.89
N GLU A 93 4.48 -17.75 4.47
CA GLU A 93 3.12 -18.23 4.73
C GLU A 93 2.60 -19.14 3.61
N VAL A 94 3.01 -18.88 2.37
CA VAL A 94 2.62 -19.62 1.16
C VAL A 94 3.75 -20.58 0.79
N PRO A 95 3.56 -21.90 0.97
CA PRO A 95 4.58 -22.88 0.66
C PRO A 95 5.04 -22.78 -0.80
N GLU A 96 6.36 -22.88 -1.01
CA GLU A 96 7.01 -22.86 -2.33
C GLU A 96 6.87 -21.57 -3.14
N LEU A 97 6.27 -20.49 -2.60
CA LEU A 97 6.04 -19.26 -3.35
C LEU A 97 7.33 -18.69 -3.96
N ASP A 98 8.39 -18.53 -3.16
CA ASP A 98 9.69 -18.03 -3.65
C ASP A 98 10.31 -18.98 -4.69
N ALA A 99 10.15 -20.30 -4.52
CA ALA A 99 10.66 -21.28 -5.49
C ALA A 99 9.94 -21.17 -6.85
N LYS A 100 8.62 -20.99 -6.82
CA LYS A 100 7.79 -20.81 -8.03
C LYS A 100 8.07 -19.48 -8.72
N LEU A 101 8.23 -18.40 -7.96
CA LEU A 101 8.65 -17.11 -8.51
C LEU A 101 10.04 -17.21 -9.15
N LYS A 102 11.00 -17.88 -8.50
CA LYS A 102 12.33 -18.11 -9.07
C LYS A 102 12.25 -18.87 -10.38
N ALA A 103 11.40 -19.90 -10.47
CA ALA A 103 11.15 -20.63 -11.71
C ALA A 103 10.51 -19.73 -12.79
N ALA A 104 9.69 -18.75 -12.40
CA ALA A 104 9.14 -17.74 -13.31
C ALA A 104 10.17 -16.66 -13.72
N GLY A 105 11.31 -16.57 -13.04
CA GLY A 105 12.45 -15.72 -13.38
C GLY A 105 12.72 -14.58 -12.39
N MET A 106 12.16 -14.63 -11.18
CA MET A 106 12.34 -13.59 -10.17
C MET A 106 12.27 -14.15 -8.75
N SER A 107 13.23 -13.83 -7.88
CA SER A 107 13.11 -14.18 -6.46
C SER A 107 12.09 -13.30 -5.73
N TRP A 108 11.59 -13.74 -4.56
CA TRP A 108 10.71 -12.93 -3.71
C TRP A 108 11.29 -11.53 -3.41
N ASN A 109 12.60 -11.47 -3.12
CA ASN A 109 13.31 -10.23 -2.81
C ASN A 109 13.47 -9.30 -4.01
N GLU A 110 13.37 -9.80 -5.24
CA GLU A 110 13.29 -8.99 -6.45
C GLU A 110 11.84 -8.63 -6.79
N PHE A 111 10.91 -9.54 -6.51
CA PHE A 111 9.48 -9.42 -6.82
C PHE A 111 8.81 -8.32 -6.02
N MET A 112 8.97 -8.29 -4.71
CA MET A 112 8.31 -7.29 -3.87
C MET A 112 8.71 -5.83 -4.22
N PRO A 113 9.99 -5.51 -4.42
CA PRO A 113 10.38 -4.18 -4.90
C PRO A 113 9.80 -3.85 -6.27
N ALA A 114 9.88 -4.79 -7.24
CA ALA A 114 9.38 -4.57 -8.59
C ALA A 114 7.87 -4.34 -8.60
N MET A 115 7.12 -5.12 -7.80
CA MET A 115 5.69 -4.97 -7.60
C MET A 115 5.36 -3.59 -7.03
N GLY A 116 6.04 -3.19 -5.95
CA GLY A 116 5.85 -1.89 -5.32
C GLY A 116 6.06 -0.71 -6.27
N LYS A 117 7.20 -0.69 -6.98
CA LYS A 117 7.51 0.34 -7.97
C LYS A 117 6.48 0.37 -9.10
N THR A 118 6.06 -0.80 -9.58
CA THR A 118 5.12 -0.92 -10.71
C THR A 118 3.75 -0.34 -10.32
N PHE A 119 3.18 -0.77 -9.19
CA PHE A 119 1.88 -0.25 -8.74
C PHE A 119 1.92 1.25 -8.40
N MET A 120 2.97 1.74 -7.74
CA MET A 120 3.13 3.18 -7.48
C MET A 120 3.23 3.97 -8.78
N SER A 121 3.89 3.43 -9.79
CA SER A 121 4.01 4.06 -11.11
C SER A 121 2.71 4.04 -11.90
N ILE A 122 1.93 2.95 -11.81
CA ILE A 122 0.58 2.86 -12.38
C ILE A 122 -0.34 3.90 -11.73
N ALA A 123 -0.37 3.97 -10.41
CA ALA A 123 -1.19 4.95 -9.68
C ALA A 123 -0.81 6.39 -10.07
N ALA A 124 0.49 6.70 -10.17
CA ALA A 124 0.96 7.99 -10.62
C ALA A 124 0.53 8.33 -12.06
N VAL A 125 0.55 7.35 -12.98
CA VAL A 125 0.07 7.54 -14.36
C VAL A 125 -1.44 7.80 -14.40
N PHE A 126 -2.23 7.11 -13.58
CA PHE A 126 -3.67 7.38 -13.47
C PHE A 126 -3.97 8.75 -12.87
N VAL A 127 -3.27 9.16 -11.81
CA VAL A 127 -3.42 10.50 -11.23
C VAL A 127 -3.01 11.59 -12.22
N ASP A 128 -1.88 11.44 -12.93
CA ASP A 128 -1.46 12.36 -14.00
C ASP A 128 -2.57 12.53 -15.05
N SER A 129 -3.19 11.40 -15.46
CA SER A 129 -4.26 11.38 -16.46
C SER A 129 -5.55 12.02 -15.96
N ALA A 130 -5.95 11.73 -14.72
CA ALA A 130 -7.12 12.32 -14.07
C ALA A 130 -6.95 13.83 -13.86
N MET A 131 -5.76 14.28 -13.46
CA MET A 131 -5.43 15.70 -13.36
C MET A 131 -5.53 16.42 -14.70
N MET A 132 -5.01 15.83 -15.77
CA MET A 132 -5.10 16.41 -17.11
C MET A 132 -6.56 16.52 -17.56
N ALA A 133 -7.36 15.47 -17.38
CA ALA A 133 -8.79 15.48 -17.70
C ALA A 133 -9.55 16.53 -16.88
N MET A 134 -9.27 16.64 -15.58
CA MET A 134 -9.92 17.64 -14.72
C MET A 134 -9.50 19.06 -15.10
N LYS A 135 -8.22 19.32 -15.38
CA LYS A 135 -7.76 20.61 -15.90
C LYS A 135 -8.47 20.98 -17.20
N GLU A 136 -8.70 20.01 -18.09
CA GLU A 136 -9.47 20.22 -19.32
C GLU A 136 -10.93 20.56 -19.03
N GLN A 137 -11.59 19.84 -18.11
CA GLN A 137 -12.99 20.06 -17.74
C GLN A 137 -13.23 21.36 -16.97
N THR A 138 -12.26 21.79 -16.17
CA THR A 138 -12.33 23.01 -15.36
C THR A 138 -11.87 24.26 -16.10
N LYS A 139 -11.33 24.13 -17.32
CA LYS A 139 -11.03 25.28 -18.19
C LYS A 139 -12.32 26.09 -18.42
N GLY A 140 -12.36 27.30 -17.89
CA GLY A 140 -13.51 28.20 -18.03
C GLY A 140 -14.62 27.98 -17.00
N MET A 141 -14.47 27.06 -16.05
CA MET A 141 -15.30 27.01 -14.85
C MET A 141 -14.77 28.02 -13.83
N GLU A 142 -15.59 28.99 -13.46
CA GLU A 142 -15.31 29.91 -12.35
C GLU A 142 -16.08 29.50 -11.09
N GLY A 143 -15.49 29.74 -9.92
CA GLY A 143 -16.13 29.53 -8.62
C GLY A 143 -15.40 28.54 -7.71
N ASP A 144 -15.89 28.43 -6.48
CA ASP A 144 -15.21 27.69 -5.40
C ASP A 144 -15.18 26.18 -5.65
N MET A 145 -16.16 25.62 -6.36
CA MET A 145 -16.18 24.20 -6.75
C MET A 145 -14.99 23.81 -7.64
N ALA A 146 -14.61 24.65 -8.61
CA ALA A 146 -13.45 24.37 -9.47
C ALA A 146 -12.13 24.43 -8.68
N LYS A 147 -12.04 25.33 -7.69
CA LYS A 147 -10.87 25.43 -6.80
C LYS A 147 -10.77 24.23 -5.86
N GLU A 148 -11.88 23.80 -5.27
CA GLU A 148 -11.92 22.62 -4.38
C GLU A 148 -11.54 21.34 -5.14
N MET A 149 -12.07 21.17 -6.36
CA MET A 149 -11.71 20.04 -7.22
C MET A 149 -10.22 20.02 -7.58
N MET A 150 -9.66 21.15 -8.01
CA MET A 150 -8.22 21.23 -8.32
C MET A 150 -7.35 21.00 -7.09
N LYS A 151 -7.74 21.52 -5.91
CA LYS A 151 -7.01 21.31 -4.67
C LYS A 151 -6.97 19.83 -4.26
N SER A 152 -8.10 19.13 -4.33
CA SER A 152 -8.17 17.71 -4.01
C SER A 152 -7.27 16.87 -4.93
N MET A 153 -7.21 17.22 -6.22
CA MET A 153 -6.31 16.54 -7.16
C MET A 153 -4.84 16.90 -6.96
N GLU A 154 -4.50 18.13 -6.59
CA GLU A 154 -3.14 18.51 -6.23
C GLU A 154 -2.65 17.76 -4.98
N GLU A 155 -3.53 17.57 -3.99
CA GLU A 155 -3.25 16.74 -2.81
C GLU A 155 -3.02 15.27 -3.19
N ALA A 156 -3.83 14.70 -4.09
CA ALA A 156 -3.62 13.35 -4.60
C ALA A 156 -2.29 13.21 -5.37
N ASN A 157 -1.95 14.19 -6.21
CA ASN A 157 -0.70 14.21 -6.96
C ASN A 157 0.53 14.37 -6.07
N ALA A 158 0.40 15.10 -4.96
CA ALA A 158 1.48 15.26 -3.98
C ALA A 158 1.94 13.92 -3.40
N ALA A 159 1.05 12.92 -3.32
CA ALA A 159 1.39 11.59 -2.85
C ALA A 159 2.24 10.76 -3.84
N TYR A 160 2.22 11.13 -5.13
CA TYR A 160 2.95 10.43 -6.19
C TYR A 160 4.07 11.26 -6.82
N LYS A 161 4.32 12.47 -6.32
CA LYS A 161 5.29 13.42 -6.87
C LYS A 161 6.72 12.86 -6.94
N ASP A 162 7.05 11.94 -6.05
CA ASP A 162 8.38 11.35 -5.91
C ASP A 162 8.57 10.14 -6.84
N VAL A 163 7.53 9.71 -7.57
CA VAL A 163 7.66 8.66 -8.59
C VAL A 163 8.47 9.18 -9.78
N PRO A 164 9.62 8.56 -10.12
CA PRO A 164 10.46 9.01 -11.23
C PRO A 164 9.70 9.03 -12.55
N GLN A 165 9.90 10.09 -13.35
CA GLN A 165 9.25 10.21 -14.66
C GLN A 165 9.58 9.02 -15.58
N VAL A 166 10.81 8.50 -15.52
CA VAL A 166 11.23 7.31 -16.28
C VAL A 166 10.38 6.08 -15.95
N ASN A 167 9.93 5.92 -14.69
CA ASN A 167 9.06 4.81 -14.31
C ASN A 167 7.66 5.00 -14.91
N LYS A 168 7.12 6.23 -14.87
CA LYS A 168 5.82 6.57 -15.45
C LYS A 168 5.80 6.33 -16.97
N ASP A 169 6.86 6.74 -17.65
CA ASP A 169 7.00 6.55 -19.10
C ASP A 169 7.12 5.07 -19.47
N LEU A 170 7.85 4.29 -18.67
CA LEU A 170 7.97 2.86 -18.83
C LEU A 170 6.62 2.14 -18.62
N VAL A 171 5.86 2.51 -17.59
CA VAL A 171 4.50 1.98 -17.38
C VAL A 171 3.59 2.34 -18.54
N ARG A 172 3.60 3.60 -19.02
CA ARG A 172 2.80 3.99 -20.19
C ARG A 172 3.14 3.16 -21.43
N LYS A 173 4.42 2.88 -21.66
CA LYS A 173 4.90 2.06 -22.78
C LYS A 173 4.36 0.62 -22.72
N HIS A 174 4.24 0.05 -21.52
CA HIS A 174 3.84 -1.33 -21.28
C HIS A 174 2.44 -1.48 -20.67
N LEU A 175 1.60 -0.43 -20.75
CA LEU A 175 0.32 -0.39 -20.05
C LEU A 175 -0.59 -1.56 -20.45
N LYS A 176 -0.64 -1.90 -21.74
CA LYS A 176 -1.44 -3.03 -22.25
C LYS A 176 -0.97 -4.38 -21.70
N ASP A 177 0.34 -4.58 -21.60
CA ASP A 177 0.90 -5.81 -21.05
C ASP A 177 0.58 -5.91 -19.55
N LEU A 178 0.60 -4.78 -18.85
CA LEU A 178 0.23 -4.68 -17.44
C LEU A 178 -1.26 -4.92 -17.22
N GLU A 179 -2.15 -4.28 -17.98
CA GLU A 179 -3.61 -4.50 -17.93
C GLU A 179 -3.94 -6.00 -18.12
N ALA A 180 -3.30 -6.65 -19.09
CA ALA A 180 -3.53 -8.06 -19.39
C ALA A 180 -3.13 -9.02 -18.25
N VAL A 181 -2.12 -8.68 -17.44
CA VAL A 181 -1.67 -9.56 -16.33
C VAL A 181 -2.28 -9.17 -14.98
N LEU A 182 -2.64 -7.89 -14.82
CA LEU A 182 -3.24 -7.36 -13.60
C LEU A 182 -4.76 -7.51 -13.57
N ASP A 183 -5.40 -7.84 -14.71
CA ASP A 183 -6.86 -8.07 -14.80
C ASP A 183 -7.65 -6.84 -14.33
N VAL A 184 -7.17 -5.68 -14.76
CA VAL A 184 -7.80 -4.38 -14.53
C VAL A 184 -8.82 -4.18 -15.64
N ASP A 185 -10.00 -4.78 -15.48
CA ASP A 185 -11.20 -4.50 -16.27
C ASP A 185 -11.96 -3.27 -15.75
#